data_AF-A0A524QMV4-F1
#
_entry.id   AF-A0A524QMV4-F1
#
_cell.length_a   1.000
_cell.length_b   1.000
_cell.length_c   1.000
_cell.angle_alpha   90.00
_cell.angle_beta   90.00
_cell.angle_gamma   90.00
#
_symmetry.space_group_name_H-M   'P 1'
#
loop_
_entity.id
_entity.type
_entity.pdbx_description
1 polymer ?
#
loop_
_entity_poly.entity_id
_entity_poly.type
_entity_poly.pdbx_seq_one_letter_code
_entity_poly.pdbx_strand_id
1 'polypeptide(L)' 'GGLWVGKFIKTCTYQRISVDASIKVGEYCSRLCALEHFAGHKEQADIRLRRYGGQNVRGLDMLPGVDD' A
#
# COMPACT_ATOMS: atom_id res chain seq x y z
N GLY A 1 -28.23 8.22 12.18
CA GLY A 1 -29.45 9.06 12.19
C GLY A 1 -30.00 9.14 13.60
N GLY A 2 -30.66 10.25 13.97
CA GLY A 2 -31.13 10.53 15.34
C GLY A 2 -30.02 10.95 16.31
N LEU A 3 -30.38 11.58 17.46
CA LEU A 3 -29.42 11.81 18.55
C LEU A 3 -28.95 10.47 19.07
N TRP A 4 -27.64 10.23 18.95
CA TRP A 4 -26.99 8.97 19.33
C TRP A 4 -25.55 9.26 19.73
N VAL A 5 -24.98 8.40 20.59
CA VAL A 5 -23.64 8.60 21.18
C VAL A 5 -22.54 8.74 20.12
N GLY A 6 -22.67 8.07 18.98
CA GLY A 6 -21.69 8.17 17.89
C GLY A 6 -21.58 9.54 17.23
N LYS A 7 -22.48 10.49 17.54
CA LYS A 7 -22.31 11.89 17.14
C LYS A 7 -21.20 12.60 17.93
N PHE A 8 -20.81 12.07 19.09
CA PHE A 8 -19.82 12.65 20.00
C PHE A 8 -18.52 11.84 20.10
N ILE A 9 -18.38 10.76 19.32
CA ILE A 9 -17.13 9.98 19.24
C ILE A 9 -16.70 9.82 17.79
N LYS A 10 -15.39 9.59 17.58
CA LYS A 10 -14.82 9.30 16.26
C LYS A 10 -14.53 7.81 16.15
N THR A 11 -14.89 7.21 15.02
CA THR A 11 -14.45 5.85 14.67
C THR A 11 -13.06 5.94 14.05
N CYS A 12 -12.03 5.61 14.82
CA CYS A 12 -10.65 5.58 14.34
C CYS A 12 -10.26 4.14 13.96
N THR A 13 -9.89 3.92 12.69
CA THR A 13 -9.36 2.62 12.26
C THR A 13 -7.91 2.47 12.70
N TYR A 14 -7.54 1.28 13.17
CA TYR A 14 -6.15 0.93 13.52
C TYR A 14 -5.76 -0.37 12.83
N GLN A 15 -4.55 -0.43 12.29
CA GLN A 15 -4.02 -1.62 11.64
C GLN A 15 -2.57 -1.84 12.07
N ARG A 16 -2.24 -3.10 12.35
CA ARG A 16 -0.88 -3.60 12.56
C ARG A 16 -0.76 -4.90 11.79
N ILE A 17 0.30 -5.03 11.02
CA ILE A 17 0.53 -6.20 10.16
C ILE A 17 1.87 -6.85 10.48
N SER A 18 1.95 -8.16 10.28
CA SER A 18 3.21 -8.90 10.37
C SER A 18 4.10 -8.61 9.17
N VAL A 19 5.36 -9.05 9.24
CA VAL A 19 6.31 -8.95 8.12
C VAL A 19 5.78 -9.66 6.87
N ASP A 20 5.31 -10.91 7.01
CA ASP A 20 4.78 -11.69 5.88
C ASP A 20 3.55 -11.02 5.24
N ALA A 21 2.66 -10.46 6.07
CA ALA A 21 1.52 -9.70 5.57
C ALA A 21 1.94 -8.41 4.86
N SER A 22 3.01 -7.75 5.33
CA SER A 22 3.57 -6.57 4.67
C SER A 22 4.14 -6.88 3.29
N ILE A 23 4.72 -8.07 3.10
CA ILE A 23 5.19 -8.51 1.78
C ILE A 23 3.99 -8.75 0.87
N LYS A 24 3.03 -9.58 1.31
CA LYS A 24 1.85 -9.93 0.51
C LYS A 24 1.05 -8.71 0.05
N VAL A 25 0.75 -7.77 0.97
CA VAL A 25 -0.01 -6.56 0.64
C VAL A 25 0.83 -5.58 -0.19
N GLY A 26 2.14 -5.49 0.11
CA GLY A 26 3.07 -4.61 -0.62
C GLY A 26 3.11 -4.89 -2.12
N GLU A 27 3.08 -6.15 -2.54
CA GLU A 27 3.07 -6.54 -3.96
C GLU A 27 1.87 -5.96 -4.72
N TYR A 28 0.68 -6.03 -4.12
CA TYR A 28 -0.52 -5.44 -4.69
C TYR A 28 -0.46 -3.91 -4.66
N CYS A 29 -0.07 -3.31 -3.53
CA CYS A 29 0.02 -1.86 -3.39
C CYS A 29 0.99 -1.25 -4.40
N SER A 30 2.16 -1.85 -4.61
CA SER A 30 3.13 -1.35 -5.58
C SER A 30 2.57 -1.34 -7.01
N ARG A 31 1.96 -2.45 -7.44
CA ARG A 31 1.30 -2.56 -8.77
C ARG A 31 0.16 -1.56 -8.95
N LEU A 32 -0.72 -1.44 -7.96
CA LEU A 32 -1.86 -0.53 -8.03
C LEU A 32 -1.39 0.94 -8.05
N CYS A 33 -0.44 1.30 -7.18
CA CYS A 33 0.10 2.66 -7.16
C CYS A 33 0.85 3.00 -8.46
N ALA A 34 1.47 2.02 -9.12
CA ALA A 34 2.07 2.21 -10.44
C ALA A 34 0.98 2.56 -11.47
N LEU A 35 -0.09 1.77 -11.54
CA LEU A 35 -1.23 2.00 -12.45
C LEU A 35 -1.98 3.32 -12.17
N GLU A 36 -1.98 3.78 -10.93
CA GLU A 36 -2.62 5.03 -10.49
C GLU A 36 -1.69 6.25 -10.58
N HIS A 37 -0.45 6.10 -11.05
CA HIS A 37 0.58 7.13 -11.10
C HIS A 37 0.92 7.76 -9.72
N PHE A 38 0.86 6.97 -8.64
CA PHE A 38 1.19 7.37 -7.26
C PHE A 38 2.60 6.94 -6.84
N ALA A 39 3.62 7.54 -7.44
CA ALA A 39 5.02 7.17 -7.27
C ALA A 39 5.49 7.09 -5.79
N GLY A 40 5.08 8.03 -4.93
CA GLY A 40 5.45 8.02 -3.51
C GLY A 40 4.84 6.86 -2.71
N HIS A 41 3.60 6.49 -3.02
CA HIS A 41 2.93 5.35 -2.39
C HIS A 41 3.51 4.03 -2.90
N LYS A 42 3.81 3.96 -4.20
CA LYS A 42 4.53 2.84 -4.81
C LYS A 42 5.86 2.61 -4.10
N GLU A 43 6.67 3.65 -3.98
CA GLU A 43 7.98 3.53 -3.34
C GLU A 43 7.86 3.17 -1.84
N GLN A 44 6.82 3.63 -1.15
CA GLN A 44 6.55 3.19 0.23
C GLN A 44 6.27 1.68 0.34
N ALA A 45 5.60 1.08 -0.64
CA ALA A 45 5.40 -0.36 -0.72
C ALA A 45 6.71 -1.08 -1.09
N ASP A 46 7.42 -0.58 -2.10
CA ASP A 46 8.64 -1.18 -2.63
C ASP A 46 9.77 -1.23 -1.60
N ILE A 47 9.93 -0.19 -0.77
CA ILE A 47 10.94 -0.20 0.30
C ILE A 47 10.71 -1.40 1.25
N ARG A 48 9.46 -1.73 1.56
CA ARG A 48 9.13 -2.86 2.43
C ARG A 48 9.34 -4.19 1.71
N LEU A 49 9.03 -4.28 0.41
CA LEU A 49 9.31 -5.47 -0.40
C LEU A 49 10.80 -5.76 -0.50
N ARG A 50 11.63 -4.73 -0.72
CA ARG A 50 13.10 -4.86 -0.67
C ARG A 50 13.57 -5.34 0.69
N ARG A 51 13.09 -4.68 1.75
CA ARG A 51 13.55 -4.93 3.12
C ARG A 51 13.17 -6.32 3.64
N TYR A 52 11.93 -6.76 3.39
CA TYR A 52 11.37 -7.94 4.02
C TYR A 52 11.26 -9.13 3.07
N GLY A 53 10.98 -8.89 1.78
CA GLY A 53 10.85 -9.94 0.78
C GLY A 53 12.14 -10.24 0.00
N GLY A 54 13.18 -9.42 0.15
CA GLY A 54 14.42 -9.53 -0.63
C GLY A 54 14.20 -9.36 -2.15
N GLN A 55 13.05 -8.81 -2.56
CA GLN A 55 12.66 -8.70 -3.96
C GLN A 55 13.33 -7.48 -4.62
N ASN A 56 13.81 -7.64 -5.85
CA ASN A 56 14.23 -6.50 -6.67
C ASN A 56 13.02 -5.92 -7.41
N VAL A 57 12.36 -4.95 -6.76
CA VAL A 57 11.05 -4.41 -7.19
C VAL A 57 11.10 -3.44 -8.38
N ARG A 58 12.29 -3.14 -8.93
CA ARG A 58 12.45 -2.32 -10.15
C ARG A 58 11.73 -2.88 -11.38
N GLY A 59 11.29 -4.14 -11.35
CA GLY A 59 10.54 -4.77 -12.45
C GLY A 59 9.06 -4.38 -12.53
N LEU A 60 8.49 -3.65 -11.56
CA LEU A 60 7.09 -3.19 -11.60
C LEU A 60 6.89 -1.87 -12.36
N ASP A 61 7.98 -1.16 -12.65
CA ASP A 61 7.98 0.04 -13.48
C ASP A 61 7.87 -0.29 -14.98
N MET A 62 8.07 -1.56 -15.36
CA MET A 62 8.12 -2.05 -16.75
C MET A 62 6.78 -2.68 -17.20
N LEU A 63 5.68 -2.42 -16.49
CA LEU A 63 4.36 -2.92 -16.88
C LEU A 63 3.83 -2.05 -18.03
N PRO A 64 3.36 -2.66 -19.13
CA PRO A 64 2.92 -1.93 -20.31
C PRO A 64 1.82 -0.92 -19.95
N GLY A 65 2.06 0.37 -20.24
CA GLY A 65 1.13 1.46 -19.98
C GLY A 65 1.37 2.27 -18.70
N VAL A 66 2.48 2.03 -18.00
CA VAL A 66 2.97 2.86 -16.86
C VAL A 66 4.21 3.69 -17.25
N ASP A 67 4.63 3.57 -18.51
CA ASP A 67 5.73 4.33 -19.09
C ASP A 67 5.31 5.80 -19.25
N ASP A 68 5.95 6.70 -18.50
CA ASP A 68 6.27 8.04 -19.01
C ASP A 68 7.42 7.93 -20.01
#